data_AF-A0A8J2SHM4-F1
#
_entry.id   AF-A0A8J2SHM4-F1
#
_cell.length_a   1.000
_cell.length_b   1.000
_cell.length_c   1.000
_cell.angle_alpha   90.00
_cell.angle_beta   90.00
_cell.angle_gamma   90.00
#
_symmetry.space_group_name_H-M   'P 1'
#
loop_
_entity.id
_entity.type
_entity.pdbx_description
1 polymer ?
#
loop_
_entity_poly.entity_id
_entity_poly.type
_entity_poly.pdbx_seq_one_letter_code
_entity_poly.pdbx_strand_id
1 'polypeptide(L)'
;MSRSVATEQSDFESKMLLVKQKKKQAEHDKRLLVNRIALLKKEERKAYKKIEKTKERAQEVLTVRIEHERHHSERVARHARNERRRKLEAEANKASEAEARRNRQLAMQHVQQLKFAKVREARSEAAQARDEIRAEQLADVVEKQRKRAEVKEHEAKLRERKQQEMQGILKRNRKAYERKVKEEEKATLLREKEVARMEREEMKLIQKLKKTQVMQQQAFEDLENALNGDLSHLTQVEEPSPVKRRPATPPLREESKDPEPTPEPEPEEQ
;
A
#
# COMPACT_ATOMS: atom_id res chain seq x y z
N MET A 1 6.65 71.60 7.80
CA MET A 1 5.74 70.80 6.94
C MET A 1 6.47 69.91 5.94
N SER A 2 7.30 70.41 5.02
CA SER A 2 7.83 69.57 3.92
C SER A 2 8.75 68.41 4.32
N ARG A 3 9.56 68.53 5.38
CA ARG A 3 10.46 67.44 5.83
C ARG A 3 9.72 66.19 6.32
N SER A 4 8.57 66.32 6.99
CA SER A 4 7.84 65.17 7.54
C SER A 4 7.13 64.34 6.47
N VAL A 5 6.71 64.98 5.37
CA VAL A 5 6.06 64.28 4.24
C VAL A 5 7.08 63.41 3.49
N ALA A 6 8.32 63.88 3.35
CA ALA A 6 9.40 63.12 2.71
C ALA A 6 9.82 61.90 3.56
N THR A 7 9.92 62.03 4.88
CA THR A 7 10.19 60.89 5.77
C THR A 7 9.05 59.88 5.77
N GLU A 8 7.79 60.33 5.84
CA GLU A 8 6.62 59.43 5.72
C GLU A 8 6.66 58.65 4.38
N GLN A 9 6.96 59.30 3.26
CA GLN A 9 7.06 58.64 1.94
C GLN A 9 8.16 57.57 1.91
N SER A 10 9.34 57.86 2.47
CA SER A 10 10.45 56.92 2.64
C SER A 10 10.05 55.67 3.45
N ASP A 11 9.36 55.87 4.57
CA ASP A 11 8.94 54.79 5.46
C ASP A 11 7.87 53.90 4.80
N PHE A 12 6.94 54.51 4.06
CA PHE A 12 5.93 53.78 3.29
C PHE A 12 6.54 52.95 2.15
N GLU A 13 7.47 53.52 1.38
CA GLU A 13 8.15 52.83 0.29
C GLU A 13 8.99 51.65 0.82
N SER A 14 9.72 51.87 1.92
CA SER A 14 10.45 50.82 2.65
C SER A 14 9.51 49.69 3.10
N LYS A 15 8.35 50.01 3.68
CA LYS A 15 7.37 49.00 4.11
C LYS A 15 6.81 48.20 2.93
N MET A 16 6.51 48.84 1.80
CA MET A 16 6.03 48.13 0.61
C MET A 16 7.11 47.22 0.00
N LEU A 17 8.37 47.64 0.03
CA LEU A 17 9.51 46.83 -0.41
C LEU A 17 9.64 45.57 0.45
N LEU A 18 9.56 45.70 1.79
CA LEU A 18 9.55 44.57 2.72
C LEU A 18 8.39 43.60 2.47
N VAL A 19 7.16 44.09 2.23
CA VAL A 19 6.00 43.23 1.92
C VAL A 19 6.20 42.49 0.58
N LYS A 20 6.73 43.16 -0.45
CA LYS A 20 7.08 42.52 -1.73
C LYS A 20 8.16 41.43 -1.56
N GLN A 21 9.16 41.68 -0.72
CA GLN A 21 10.23 40.72 -0.44
C GLN A 21 9.68 39.49 0.30
N LYS A 22 8.87 39.69 1.36
CA LYS A 22 8.18 38.59 2.07
C LYS A 22 7.30 37.74 1.14
N LYS A 23 6.52 38.39 0.28
CA LYS A 23 5.69 37.72 -0.73
C LYS A 23 6.52 36.87 -1.70
N LYS A 24 7.65 37.41 -2.19
CA LYS A 24 8.57 36.69 -3.09
C LYS A 24 9.22 35.50 -2.38
N GLN A 25 9.57 35.64 -1.10
CA GLN A 25 10.10 34.56 -0.27
C GLN A 25 9.06 33.46 -0.06
N ALA A 26 7.86 33.79 0.43
CA ALA A 26 6.77 32.82 0.61
C ALA A 26 6.37 32.09 -0.69
N GLU A 27 6.45 32.76 -1.86
CA GLU A 27 6.24 32.11 -3.16
C GLU A 27 7.40 31.21 -3.61
N HIS A 28 8.64 31.49 -3.17
CA HIS A 28 9.78 30.60 -3.36
C HIS A 28 9.68 29.36 -2.46
N ASP A 29 9.41 29.56 -1.17
CA ASP A 29 9.26 28.50 -0.17
C ASP A 29 8.12 27.55 -0.55
N LYS A 30 6.99 28.08 -1.02
CA LYS A 30 5.90 27.28 -1.62
C LYS A 30 6.37 26.37 -2.76
N ARG A 31 7.22 26.85 -3.67
CA ARG A 31 7.73 26.04 -4.80
C ARG A 31 8.68 24.94 -4.30
N LEU A 32 9.53 25.24 -3.32
CA LEU A 32 10.41 24.26 -2.69
C LEU A 32 9.60 23.15 -1.99
N LEU A 33 8.59 23.51 -1.20
CA LEU A 33 7.70 22.55 -0.53
C LEU A 33 6.94 21.67 -1.52
N VAL A 34 6.41 22.23 -2.62
CA VAL A 34 5.75 21.44 -3.68
C VAL A 34 6.70 20.41 -4.28
N ASN A 35 7.94 20.80 -4.59
CA ASN A 35 8.95 19.90 -5.12
C ASN A 35 9.34 18.80 -4.10
N ARG A 36 9.52 19.16 -2.82
CA ARG A 36 9.90 18.21 -1.76
C ARG A 36 8.77 17.23 -1.42
N ILE A 37 7.52 17.70 -1.37
CA ILE A 37 6.32 16.85 -1.24
C ILE A 37 6.20 15.89 -2.44
N ALA A 38 6.46 16.34 -3.67
CA ALA A 38 6.44 15.49 -4.85
C ALA A 38 7.54 14.41 -4.82
N LEU A 39 8.75 14.76 -4.34
CA LEU A 39 9.85 13.82 -4.13
C LEU A 39 9.50 12.77 -3.09
N LEU A 40 9.02 13.19 -1.90
CA LEU A 40 8.60 12.30 -0.81
C LEU A 40 7.52 11.32 -1.27
N LYS A 41 6.49 11.79 -2.00
CA LYS A 41 5.44 10.94 -2.59
C LYS A 41 5.96 9.98 -3.68
N LYS A 42 7.08 10.29 -4.35
CA LYS A 42 7.72 9.40 -5.33
C LYS A 42 8.56 8.34 -4.62
N GLU A 43 9.27 8.72 -3.57
CA GLU A 43 10.09 7.83 -2.75
C GLU A 43 9.22 6.85 -1.94
N GLU A 44 8.17 7.33 -1.29
CA GLU A 44 7.18 6.52 -0.59
C GLU A 44 6.59 5.42 -1.51
N ARG A 45 6.18 5.77 -2.73
CA ARG A 45 5.65 4.79 -3.71
C ARG A 45 6.71 3.78 -4.16
N LYS A 46 7.99 4.16 -4.23
CA LYS A 46 9.09 3.21 -4.49
C LYS A 46 9.31 2.27 -3.31
N ALA A 47 9.27 2.80 -2.09
CA ALA A 47 9.45 2.02 -0.86
C ALA A 47 8.32 0.99 -0.69
N TYR A 48 7.05 1.37 -0.87
CA TYR A 48 5.92 0.44 -0.86
C TYR A 48 6.09 -0.70 -1.88
N LYS A 49 6.41 -0.38 -3.15
CA LYS A 49 6.67 -1.40 -4.18
C LYS A 49 7.86 -2.31 -3.86
N LYS A 50 8.82 -1.85 -3.05
CA LYS A 50 9.95 -2.66 -2.61
C LYS A 50 9.56 -3.57 -1.44
N ILE A 51 8.79 -3.06 -0.48
CA ILE A 51 8.21 -3.85 0.62
C ILE A 51 7.35 -4.99 0.07
N GLU A 52 6.43 -4.67 -0.86
CA GLU A 52 5.53 -5.62 -1.53
C GLU A 52 6.33 -6.77 -2.14
N LYS A 53 7.30 -6.47 -3.03
CA LYS A 53 8.18 -7.47 -3.64
C LYS A 53 9.04 -8.26 -2.65
N THR A 54 9.52 -7.62 -1.58
CA THR A 54 10.27 -8.33 -0.53
C THR A 54 9.37 -9.32 0.21
N LYS A 55 8.12 -8.95 0.51
CA LYS A 55 7.13 -9.83 1.15
C LYS A 55 6.67 -10.97 0.25
N GLU A 56 6.36 -10.69 -1.01
CA GLU A 56 6.08 -11.71 -2.04
C GLU A 56 7.23 -12.72 -2.11
N ARG A 57 8.48 -12.23 -2.17
CA ARG A 57 9.66 -13.11 -2.23
C ARG A 57 9.87 -13.92 -0.95
N ALA A 58 9.57 -13.37 0.22
CA ALA A 58 9.62 -14.13 1.47
C ALA A 58 8.58 -15.26 1.47
N GLN A 59 7.35 -14.96 1.03
CA GLN A 59 6.28 -15.96 0.88
C GLN A 59 6.65 -17.06 -0.14
N GLU A 60 7.22 -16.72 -1.30
CA GLU A 60 7.72 -17.70 -2.28
C GLU A 60 8.78 -18.65 -1.70
N VAL A 61 9.70 -18.14 -0.88
CA VAL A 61 10.73 -18.98 -0.23
C VAL A 61 10.08 -19.95 0.78
N LEU A 62 9.06 -19.50 1.51
CA LEU A 62 8.33 -20.33 2.48
C LEU A 62 7.48 -21.39 1.79
N THR A 63 6.75 -21.06 0.72
CA THR A 63 5.93 -22.06 -0.01
C THR A 63 6.81 -23.15 -0.60
N VAL A 64 7.92 -22.79 -1.25
CA VAL A 64 8.89 -23.76 -1.79
C VAL A 64 9.51 -24.64 -0.68
N ARG A 65 9.80 -24.08 0.50
CA ARG A 65 10.27 -24.86 1.66
C ARG A 65 9.21 -25.86 2.14
N ILE A 66 7.95 -25.43 2.31
CA ILE A 66 6.83 -26.28 2.75
C ILE A 66 6.56 -27.39 1.74
N GLU A 67 6.56 -27.08 0.44
CA GLU A 67 6.40 -28.07 -0.63
C GLU A 67 7.57 -29.07 -0.66
N HIS A 68 8.80 -28.61 -0.47
CA HIS A 68 9.98 -29.49 -0.41
C HIS A 68 9.97 -30.40 0.82
N GLU A 69 9.59 -29.89 2.00
CA GLU A 69 9.43 -30.68 3.23
C GLU A 69 8.30 -31.70 3.08
N ARG A 70 7.15 -31.28 2.52
CA ARG A 70 6.04 -32.17 2.17
C ARG A 70 6.49 -33.27 1.22
N HIS A 71 7.13 -32.95 0.11
CA HIS A 71 7.63 -33.96 -0.83
C HIS A 71 8.72 -34.85 -0.21
N HIS A 72 9.55 -34.34 0.70
CA HIS A 72 10.50 -35.14 1.45
C HIS A 72 9.78 -36.15 2.35
N SER A 73 8.81 -35.71 3.16
CA SER A 73 8.01 -36.58 4.02
C SER A 73 7.18 -37.60 3.23
N GLU A 74 6.58 -37.22 2.11
CA GLU A 74 5.87 -38.12 1.18
C GLU A 74 6.84 -39.18 0.60
N ARG A 75 8.07 -38.80 0.22
CA ARG A 75 9.10 -39.74 -0.24
C ARG A 75 9.53 -40.71 0.86
N VAL A 76 9.75 -40.24 2.08
CA VAL A 76 10.12 -41.07 3.24
C VAL A 76 8.98 -42.05 3.58
N ALA A 77 7.73 -41.57 3.64
CA ALA A 77 6.56 -42.40 3.88
C ALA A 77 6.34 -43.45 2.77
N ARG A 78 6.52 -43.08 1.50
CA ARG A 78 6.46 -44.01 0.36
C ARG A 78 7.57 -45.06 0.43
N HIS A 79 8.79 -44.68 0.80
CA HIS A 79 9.89 -45.62 1.00
C HIS A 79 9.57 -46.61 2.12
N ALA A 80 9.13 -46.12 3.28
CA ALA A 80 8.73 -46.95 4.41
C ALA A 80 7.57 -47.90 4.06
N ARG A 81 6.57 -47.45 3.29
CA ARG A 81 5.48 -48.30 2.79
C ARG A 81 5.96 -49.38 1.83
N ASN A 82 6.85 -49.03 0.89
CA ASN A 82 7.44 -49.99 -0.05
C ASN A 82 8.27 -51.07 0.67
N GLU A 83 9.07 -50.67 1.67
CA GLU A 83 9.87 -51.62 2.47
C GLU A 83 8.99 -52.53 3.33
N ARG A 84 7.91 -52.01 3.93
CA ARG A 84 6.90 -52.86 4.60
C ARG A 84 6.26 -53.85 3.64
N ARG A 85 5.88 -53.40 2.43
CA ARG A 85 5.30 -54.28 1.40
C ARG A 85 6.28 -55.37 0.95
N ARG A 86 7.55 -55.01 0.70
CA ARG A 86 8.62 -55.96 0.36
C ARG A 86 8.85 -57.02 1.43
N LYS A 87 8.78 -56.66 2.71
CA LYS A 87 8.89 -57.63 3.82
C LYS A 87 7.73 -58.62 3.82
N LEU A 88 6.48 -58.13 3.70
CA LEU A 88 5.29 -58.97 3.59
C LEU A 88 5.31 -59.86 2.33
N GLU A 89 5.71 -59.31 1.17
CA GLU A 89 5.91 -60.08 -0.07
C GLU A 89 7.01 -61.14 0.10
N ALA A 90 8.11 -60.85 0.80
CA ALA A 90 9.17 -61.83 1.07
C ALA A 90 8.73 -62.92 2.06
N GLU A 91 7.88 -62.61 3.04
CA GLU A 91 7.28 -63.59 3.95
C GLU A 91 6.26 -64.49 3.22
N ALA A 92 5.36 -63.89 2.43
CA ALA A 92 4.40 -64.62 1.60
C ALA A 92 5.11 -65.47 0.54
N ASN A 93 6.18 -64.96 -0.10
CA ASN A 93 6.98 -65.73 -1.04
C ASN A 93 7.76 -66.85 -0.35
N LYS A 94 8.24 -66.69 0.89
CA LYS A 94 8.83 -67.81 1.65
C LYS A 94 7.82 -68.90 1.96
N ALA A 95 6.59 -68.53 2.34
CA ALA A 95 5.50 -69.48 2.59
C ALA A 95 5.08 -70.19 1.30
N SER A 96 4.80 -69.43 0.23
CA SER A 96 4.47 -69.94 -1.09
C SER A 96 5.62 -70.72 -1.73
N GLU A 97 6.88 -70.39 -1.47
CA GLU A 97 8.03 -71.19 -1.92
C GLU A 97 8.17 -72.47 -1.09
N ALA A 98 7.85 -72.48 0.20
CA ALA A 98 7.78 -73.71 0.98
C ALA A 98 6.67 -74.65 0.46
N GLU A 99 5.48 -74.11 0.16
CA GLU A 99 4.39 -74.85 -0.50
C GLU A 99 4.74 -75.26 -1.92
N ALA A 100 5.37 -74.39 -2.71
CA ALA A 100 5.81 -74.68 -4.07
C ALA A 100 7.07 -75.56 -4.12
N ARG A 101 7.80 -75.75 -3.01
CA ARG A 101 8.84 -76.78 -2.85
C ARG A 101 8.20 -78.11 -2.52
N ARG A 102 7.18 -78.17 -1.65
CA ARG A 102 6.34 -79.36 -1.45
C ARG A 102 5.67 -79.77 -2.77
N ASN A 103 5.01 -78.83 -3.46
CA ASN A 103 4.38 -79.08 -4.75
C ASN A 103 5.38 -79.30 -5.88
N ARG A 104 6.62 -78.78 -5.83
CA ARG A 104 7.69 -79.18 -6.78
C ARG A 104 8.33 -80.52 -6.45
N GLN A 105 8.29 -80.99 -5.20
CA GLN A 105 8.61 -82.39 -4.89
C GLN A 105 7.53 -83.31 -5.50
N LEU A 106 6.25 -82.99 -5.30
CA LEU A 106 5.12 -83.70 -5.92
C LEU A 106 5.10 -83.58 -7.46
N ALA A 107 5.51 -82.44 -8.02
CA ALA A 107 5.50 -82.19 -9.45
C ALA A 107 6.82 -82.55 -10.15
N MET A 108 7.96 -82.74 -9.46
CA MET A 108 9.14 -83.38 -10.05
C MET A 108 8.86 -84.86 -10.35
N GLN A 109 8.01 -85.51 -9.55
CA GLN A 109 7.45 -86.84 -9.86
C GLN A 109 6.61 -86.83 -11.15
N HIS A 110 6.20 -85.65 -11.65
CA HIS A 110 5.33 -85.49 -12.82
C HIS A 110 6.05 -84.87 -14.04
N VAL A 111 6.92 -83.87 -13.84
CA VAL A 111 7.65 -83.12 -14.90
C VAL A 111 8.90 -83.87 -15.40
N GLN A 112 9.27 -84.99 -14.77
CA GLN A 112 10.10 -86.01 -15.42
C GLN A 112 9.51 -86.49 -16.77
N GLN A 113 8.22 -86.25 -17.02
CA GLN A 113 7.51 -86.73 -18.21
C GLN A 113 7.52 -85.74 -19.40
N LEU A 114 7.71 -84.42 -19.22
CA LEU A 114 7.48 -83.44 -20.31
C LEU A 114 8.44 -82.21 -20.31
N LYS A 115 9.27 -82.12 -21.35
CA LYS A 115 10.01 -80.92 -21.79
C LYS A 115 9.84 -80.77 -23.30
N PHE A 116 9.61 -79.56 -23.83
CA PHE A 116 10.28 -79.03 -25.04
C PHE A 116 9.88 -77.59 -25.38
N ALA A 117 10.76 -76.92 -26.12
CA ALA A 117 10.52 -75.77 -27.01
C ALA A 117 9.95 -74.45 -26.45
N LYS A 118 10.84 -73.45 -26.31
CA LYS A 118 10.63 -72.08 -26.80
C LYS A 118 11.92 -71.26 -26.78
N VAL A 119 12.42 -70.86 -27.96
CA VAL A 119 13.40 -69.77 -28.12
C VAL A 119 13.15 -69.06 -29.43
N ARG A 120 12.81 -67.77 -29.37
CA ARG A 120 13.59 -66.65 -29.91
C ARG A 120 13.01 -65.37 -29.29
N GLU A 121 13.86 -64.61 -28.60
CA GLU A 121 14.47 -63.38 -29.13
C GLU A 121 13.39 -62.36 -29.53
N ALA A 122 13.28 -61.23 -28.82
CA ALA A 122 14.19 -60.09 -28.94
C ALA A 122 14.11 -59.46 -30.35
N ARG A 123 14.06 -58.13 -30.49
CA ARG A 123 14.71 -57.14 -29.62
C ARG A 123 14.14 -55.73 -29.89
N SER A 124 14.49 -54.80 -28.99
CA SER A 124 14.71 -53.35 -29.23
C SER A 124 13.60 -52.58 -29.96
N GLU A 125 12.83 -51.73 -29.28
CA GLU A 125 13.27 -50.43 -28.72
C GLU A 125 13.68 -49.40 -29.79
N ALA A 126 12.75 -48.51 -30.12
CA ALA A 126 12.93 -47.08 -30.41
C ALA A 126 11.51 -46.48 -30.60
N ALA A 127 11.16 -45.29 -30.10
CA ALA A 127 11.94 -44.34 -29.31
C ALA A 127 11.04 -43.67 -28.26
N GLN A 128 11.57 -43.50 -27.05
CA GLN A 128 11.22 -42.35 -26.20
C GLN A 128 11.70 -41.07 -26.92
N ALA A 129 11.16 -39.88 -26.73
CA ALA A 129 10.14 -39.41 -25.82
C ALA A 129 9.27 -38.40 -26.60
N ARG A 130 7.96 -38.36 -26.37
CA ARG A 130 7.31 -37.32 -25.55
C ARG A 130 7.69 -35.90 -25.94
N ASP A 131 6.75 -35.20 -26.56
CA ASP A 131 5.76 -34.38 -25.85
C ASP A 131 6.46 -33.13 -25.30
N GLU A 132 6.20 -31.97 -25.92
CA GLU A 132 5.44 -30.89 -25.25
C GLU A 132 6.37 -29.94 -24.46
N ILE A 133 6.05 -28.66 -24.20
CA ILE A 133 4.79 -27.94 -24.42
C ILE A 133 5.06 -26.45 -24.73
N ARG A 134 4.15 -25.88 -25.50
CA ARG A 134 3.61 -24.49 -25.52
C ARG A 134 4.23 -23.43 -24.58
N ALA A 135 4.45 -22.24 -25.13
CA ALA A 135 4.16 -20.92 -24.52
C ALA A 135 3.80 -19.97 -25.67
N GLU A 136 2.54 -19.58 -25.91
CA GLU A 136 1.72 -18.60 -25.14
C GLU A 136 2.33 -17.17 -25.28
N GLN A 137 1.90 -16.34 -26.24
CA GLN A 137 0.70 -15.45 -26.24
C GLN A 137 0.75 -14.33 -25.16
N LEU A 138 0.34 -13.06 -25.38
CA LEU A 138 -0.19 -12.36 -26.56
C LEU A 138 -0.10 -10.81 -26.40
N ALA A 139 -0.08 -10.12 -27.55
CA ALA A 139 -0.65 -8.79 -27.91
C ALA A 139 -0.55 -7.52 -27.00
N ASP A 140 -0.08 -6.45 -27.66
CA ASP A 140 -0.31 -5.04 -27.33
C ASP A 140 -1.79 -4.60 -27.46
N VAL A 141 -2.14 -3.47 -26.83
CA VAL A 141 -3.27 -2.62 -27.25
C VAL A 141 -2.86 -1.14 -27.39
N VAL A 142 -2.72 -0.74 -28.65
CA VAL A 142 -3.19 0.51 -29.28
C VAL A 142 -3.47 1.72 -28.38
N GLU A 143 -2.56 2.71 -28.42
CA GLU A 143 -2.82 4.10 -28.05
C GLU A 143 -3.01 4.97 -29.32
N LYS A 144 -4.25 5.40 -29.57
CA LYS A 144 -4.65 6.36 -30.60
C LYS A 144 -5.94 7.06 -30.16
N GLN A 145 -6.19 8.35 -30.35
CA GLN A 145 -5.40 9.52 -30.73
C GLN A 145 -6.40 10.70 -30.83
N ARG A 146 -5.94 11.93 -30.55
CA ARG A 146 -6.20 13.14 -31.38
C ARG A 146 -7.52 13.94 -31.26
N LYS A 147 -7.33 15.24 -31.54
CA LYS A 147 -8.27 16.35 -31.92
C LYS A 147 -8.78 17.15 -30.70
N ARG A 148 -8.34 18.39 -30.42
CA ARG A 148 -7.90 19.59 -31.21
C ARG A 148 -9.08 20.42 -31.77
N ALA A 149 -8.91 21.74 -31.67
CA ALA A 149 -9.57 22.85 -32.38
C ALA A 149 -10.91 23.40 -31.82
N GLU A 150 -11.26 24.70 -31.93
CA GLU A 150 -10.53 25.98 -32.12
C GLU A 150 -11.54 27.18 -32.07
N VAL A 151 -11.07 28.44 -32.20
CA VAL A 151 -11.85 29.69 -32.53
C VAL A 151 -12.74 30.26 -31.38
N LYS A 152 -12.86 31.55 -31.00
CA LYS A 152 -12.34 32.92 -31.35
C LYS A 152 -13.44 33.89 -31.82
N GLU A 153 -13.62 35.02 -31.11
CA GLU A 153 -14.06 36.40 -31.51
C GLU A 153 -14.51 37.13 -30.20
N HIS A 154 -14.09 38.36 -29.82
CA HIS A 154 -14.17 39.71 -30.44
C HIS A 154 -15.62 40.11 -30.80
N GLU A 155 -16.18 41.29 -30.56
CA GLU A 155 -15.75 42.55 -29.91
C GLU A 155 -16.95 42.99 -28.99
N ALA A 156 -17.09 44.13 -28.31
CA ALA A 156 -16.32 45.37 -28.25
C ALA A 156 -16.45 46.12 -26.90
N LYS A 157 -15.53 47.08 -26.68
CA LYS A 157 -15.67 48.15 -25.69
C LYS A 157 -14.96 49.40 -26.21
N LEU A 158 -15.74 50.42 -26.60
CA LEU A 158 -15.23 51.77 -26.83
C LEU A 158 -16.00 52.78 -25.98
N ARG A 159 -15.22 53.45 -25.12
CA ARG A 159 -15.38 54.86 -24.73
C ARG A 159 -16.78 55.33 -24.33
N GLU A 160 -16.98 55.42 -23.03
CA GLU A 160 -17.45 56.69 -22.47
C GLU A 160 -16.83 56.98 -21.08
N ARG A 161 -16.70 58.28 -20.77
CA ARG A 161 -16.58 58.86 -19.41
C ARG A 161 -15.30 58.57 -18.62
N LYS A 162 -14.17 59.01 -19.19
CA LYS A 162 -12.93 59.28 -18.46
C LYS A 162 -12.74 60.80 -18.30
N GLN A 163 -13.45 61.44 -17.35
CA GLN A 163 -13.38 62.91 -17.19
C GLN A 163 -13.68 63.43 -15.76
N GLN A 164 -13.41 62.63 -14.72
CA GLN A 164 -13.48 63.07 -13.30
C GLN A 164 -12.25 62.64 -12.45
N GLU A 165 -11.07 62.78 -13.04
CA GLU A 165 -9.90 63.29 -12.30
C GLU A 165 -10.09 64.83 -12.26
N MET A 166 -9.72 65.61 -11.26
CA MET A 166 -8.45 65.58 -10.54
C MET A 166 -8.57 66.48 -9.27
N GLN A 167 -8.51 65.90 -8.06
CA GLN A 167 -8.20 66.59 -6.78
C GLN A 167 -8.29 65.64 -5.57
N GLY A 168 -9.09 64.57 -5.67
CA GLY A 168 -9.07 63.49 -4.67
C GLY A 168 -7.75 62.71 -4.60
N ILE A 169 -6.81 62.95 -5.52
CA ILE A 169 -5.72 62.04 -5.88
C ILE A 169 -4.74 61.77 -4.72
N LEU A 170 -4.36 62.75 -3.88
CA LEU A 170 -3.41 62.49 -2.79
C LEU A 170 -4.03 61.73 -1.59
N LYS A 171 -5.21 62.13 -1.12
CA LYS A 171 -5.91 61.39 -0.04
C LYS A 171 -6.46 60.04 -0.53
N ARG A 172 -6.90 59.94 -1.79
CA ARG A 172 -7.24 58.65 -2.43
C ARG A 172 -6.01 57.80 -2.69
N ASN A 173 -4.84 58.36 -3.04
CA ASN A 173 -3.59 57.59 -3.15
C ASN A 173 -3.13 57.10 -1.79
N ARG A 174 -3.13 57.90 -0.71
CA ARG A 174 -2.80 57.40 0.63
C ARG A 174 -3.75 56.27 1.05
N LYS A 175 -5.08 56.48 0.96
CA LYS A 175 -6.05 55.43 1.27
C LYS A 175 -5.94 54.21 0.35
N ALA A 176 -5.71 54.37 -0.95
CA ALA A 176 -5.55 53.26 -1.89
C ALA A 176 -4.22 52.54 -1.73
N TYR A 177 -3.16 53.24 -1.28
CA TYR A 177 -1.87 52.65 -0.96
C TYR A 177 -1.96 51.87 0.36
N GLU A 178 -2.55 52.44 1.41
CA GLU A 178 -2.88 51.70 2.63
C GLU A 178 -3.80 50.51 2.35
N ARG A 179 -4.76 50.64 1.41
CA ARG A 179 -5.60 49.52 0.96
C ARG A 179 -4.78 48.45 0.24
N LYS A 180 -3.92 48.84 -0.72
CA LYS A 180 -3.00 47.93 -1.43
C LYS A 180 -2.01 47.24 -0.49
N VAL A 181 -1.46 47.96 0.49
CA VAL A 181 -0.58 47.40 1.52
C VAL A 181 -1.35 46.42 2.39
N LYS A 182 -2.57 46.77 2.86
CA LYS A 182 -3.43 45.83 3.62
C LYS A 182 -3.90 44.63 2.80
N GLU A 183 -4.15 44.79 1.50
CA GLU A 183 -4.50 43.73 0.57
C GLU A 183 -3.31 42.80 0.30
N GLU A 184 -2.11 43.34 0.10
CA GLU A 184 -0.87 42.56 -0.02
C GLU A 184 -0.44 41.92 1.31
N GLU A 185 -0.60 42.57 2.46
CA GLU A 185 -0.41 41.99 3.79
C GLU A 185 -1.37 40.82 4.01
N LYS A 186 -2.66 40.97 3.68
CA LYS A 186 -3.64 39.86 3.70
C LYS A 186 -3.26 38.75 2.73
N ALA A 187 -2.85 39.08 1.50
CA ALA A 187 -2.43 38.12 0.49
C ALA A 187 -1.10 37.41 0.83
N THR A 188 -0.26 38.04 1.65
CA THR A 188 0.94 37.45 2.24
C THR A 188 0.56 36.54 3.40
N LEU A 189 -0.28 36.98 4.33
CA LEU A 189 -0.79 36.15 5.44
C LEU A 189 -1.52 34.89 4.94
N LEU A 190 -2.29 34.98 3.84
CA LEU A 190 -2.91 33.82 3.20
C LEU A 190 -1.87 32.87 2.57
N ARG A 191 -0.78 33.40 1.99
CA ARG A 191 0.35 32.58 1.50
C ARG A 191 1.10 31.92 2.65
N GLU A 192 1.39 32.64 3.73
CA GLU A 192 2.05 32.12 4.94
C GLU A 192 1.21 31.03 5.60
N LYS A 193 -0.11 31.20 5.70
CA LYS A 193 -1.03 30.14 6.18
C LYS A 193 -1.03 28.89 5.29
N GLU A 194 -0.95 29.08 3.97
CA GLU A 194 -0.85 27.97 3.02
C GLU A 194 0.52 27.28 3.07
N VAL A 195 1.61 28.02 3.25
CA VAL A 195 2.96 27.49 3.52
C VAL A 195 2.93 26.65 4.81
N ALA A 196 2.43 27.19 5.91
CA ALA A 196 2.28 26.47 7.17
C ALA A 196 1.35 25.23 7.07
N ARG A 197 0.39 25.20 6.12
CA ARG A 197 -0.39 23.99 5.82
C ARG A 197 0.46 22.96 5.08
N MET A 198 1.20 23.36 4.04
CA MET A 198 2.09 22.50 3.28
C MET A 198 3.24 21.93 4.14
N GLU A 199 3.80 22.71 5.07
CA GLU A 199 4.81 22.24 6.04
C GLU A 199 4.26 21.13 6.96
N ARG A 200 3.01 21.25 7.42
CA ARG A 200 2.36 20.18 8.20
C ARG A 200 2.12 18.92 7.36
N GLU A 201 1.82 19.07 6.07
CA GLU A 201 1.67 17.96 5.14
C GLU A 201 3.02 17.29 4.82
N GLU A 202 4.08 18.08 4.65
CA GLU A 202 5.45 17.59 4.52
C GLU A 202 5.88 16.81 5.78
N MET A 203 5.68 17.38 6.98
CA MET A 203 5.97 16.70 8.25
C MET A 203 5.21 15.37 8.39
N LYS A 204 3.93 15.32 8.00
CA LYS A 204 3.15 14.06 7.96
C LYS A 204 3.72 13.06 6.96
N LEU A 205 4.16 13.51 5.78
CA LEU A 205 4.79 12.66 4.77
C LEU A 205 6.15 12.14 5.22
N ILE A 206 6.97 12.95 5.90
CA ILE A 206 8.24 12.54 6.49
C ILE A 206 8.01 11.48 7.58
N GLN A 207 7.04 11.71 8.49
CA GLN A 207 6.67 10.72 9.50
C GLN A 207 6.15 9.42 8.89
N LYS A 208 5.36 9.50 7.81
CA LYS A 208 4.86 8.32 7.09
C LYS A 208 6.00 7.59 6.38
N LEU A 209 6.90 8.29 5.71
CA LEU A 209 8.08 7.72 5.06
C LEU A 209 8.99 7.01 6.09
N LYS A 210 9.20 7.61 7.28
CA LYS A 210 9.94 6.95 8.37
C LYS A 210 9.26 5.65 8.84
N LYS A 211 7.93 5.63 8.96
CA LYS A 211 7.19 4.38 9.22
C LYS A 211 7.35 3.36 8.09
N THR A 212 7.35 3.81 6.83
CA THR A 212 7.59 2.95 5.67
C THR A 212 9.01 2.38 5.65
N GLN A 213 10.02 3.14 6.10
CA GLN A 213 11.39 2.62 6.30
C GLN A 213 11.45 1.52 7.36
N VAL A 214 10.73 1.66 8.48
CA VAL A 214 10.62 0.58 9.49
C VAL A 214 9.91 -0.65 8.92
N MET A 215 8.78 -0.48 8.21
CA MET A 215 8.11 -1.60 7.53
C MET A 215 8.99 -2.27 6.47
N GLN A 216 9.93 -1.52 5.87
CA GLN A 216 10.91 -2.05 4.93
C GLN A 216 12.01 -2.86 5.62
N GLN A 217 12.47 -2.42 6.80
CA GLN A 217 13.39 -3.20 7.64
C GLN A 217 12.74 -4.52 8.05
N GLN A 218 11.52 -4.47 8.60
CA GLN A 218 10.74 -5.66 8.98
C GLN A 218 10.55 -6.63 7.80
N ALA A 219 10.17 -6.14 6.62
CA ALA A 219 10.02 -7.01 5.46
C ALA A 219 11.35 -7.67 5.02
N PHE A 220 12.49 -7.00 5.21
CA PHE A 220 13.81 -7.61 4.97
C PHE A 220 14.16 -8.63 6.05
N GLU A 221 13.88 -8.36 7.32
CA GLU A 221 14.02 -9.32 8.43
C GLU A 221 13.16 -10.57 8.18
N ASP A 222 11.91 -10.42 7.72
CA ASP A 222 11.04 -11.54 7.30
C ASP A 222 11.66 -12.37 6.17
N LEU A 223 12.26 -11.72 5.17
CA LEU A 223 12.94 -12.39 4.05
C LEU A 223 14.23 -13.10 4.51
N GLU A 224 15.03 -12.48 5.37
CA GLU A 224 16.24 -13.09 5.94
C GLU A 224 15.88 -14.29 6.81
N ASN A 225 14.83 -14.20 7.63
CA ASN A 225 14.31 -15.33 8.40
C ASN A 225 13.81 -16.47 7.51
N ALA A 226 13.06 -16.17 6.43
CA ALA A 226 12.62 -17.16 5.45
C ALA A 226 13.81 -17.81 4.69
N LEU A 227 14.85 -17.04 4.39
CA LEU A 227 16.08 -17.55 3.74
C LEU A 227 16.91 -18.41 4.68
N ASN A 228 17.04 -18.05 5.96
CA ASN A 228 17.78 -18.80 6.97
C ASN A 228 17.01 -20.03 7.46
N GLY A 229 15.68 -19.98 7.50
CA GLY A 229 14.79 -21.07 7.89
C GLY A 229 14.14 -20.92 9.27
N ASP A 230 14.24 -19.76 9.89
CA ASP A 230 13.54 -19.45 11.14
C ASP A 230 12.06 -19.12 10.86
N LEU A 231 11.19 -20.14 10.90
CA LEU A 231 9.73 -19.99 10.77
C LEU A 231 9.07 -19.26 11.96
N SER A 232 9.83 -18.89 12.99
CA SER A 232 9.33 -18.41 14.28
C SER A 232 8.73 -16.99 14.26
N HIS A 233 9.07 -16.15 13.27
CA HIS A 233 8.72 -14.72 13.28
C HIS A 233 7.39 -14.39 12.56
N LEU A 234 7.02 -15.14 11.52
CA LEU A 234 5.91 -14.78 10.62
C LEU A 234 4.50 -15.00 11.21
N THR A 235 4.38 -15.68 12.36
CA THR A 235 3.09 -15.94 13.02
C THR A 235 2.57 -14.79 13.88
N GLN A 236 3.29 -13.66 13.97
CA GLN A 236 2.90 -12.51 14.80
C GLN A 236 2.19 -11.38 14.04
N VAL A 237 1.95 -11.53 12.73
CA VAL A 237 1.31 -10.50 11.89
C VAL A 237 -0.01 -10.99 11.29
N GLU A 238 -0.97 -11.34 12.17
CA GLU A 238 -2.40 -11.00 12.05
C GLU A 238 -3.25 -11.66 13.16
N GLU A 239 -3.23 -11.08 14.36
CA GLU A 239 -4.48 -10.91 15.10
C GLU A 239 -4.66 -9.42 15.43
N PRO A 240 -5.82 -8.80 15.11
CA PRO A 240 -6.17 -7.51 15.66
C PRO A 240 -6.41 -7.67 17.16
N SER A 241 -5.37 -7.39 17.95
CA SER A 241 -5.37 -7.51 19.41
C SER A 241 -6.69 -6.97 19.99
N PRO A 242 -7.43 -7.76 20.78
CA PRO A 242 -8.81 -7.46 21.13
C PRO A 242 -8.87 -6.10 21.82
N VAL A 243 -9.68 -5.20 21.25
CA VAL A 243 -9.87 -3.84 21.74
C VAL A 243 -10.12 -3.90 23.24
N LYS A 244 -9.16 -3.41 24.03
CA LYS A 244 -9.34 -3.25 25.48
C LYS A 244 -10.56 -2.37 25.70
N ARG A 245 -11.69 -3.02 26.01
CA ARG A 245 -12.94 -2.34 26.35
C ARG A 245 -12.60 -1.38 27.48
N ARG A 246 -12.81 -0.08 27.26
CA ARG A 246 -12.68 0.90 28.35
C ARG A 246 -13.60 0.44 29.48
N PRO A 247 -13.18 0.53 30.76
CA PRO A 247 -14.10 0.28 31.86
C PRO A 247 -15.31 1.17 31.69
N ALA A 248 -16.51 0.60 31.84
CA ALA A 248 -17.75 1.35 31.67
C ALA A 248 -17.79 2.50 32.68
N THR A 249 -18.02 3.72 32.19
CA THR A 249 -18.41 4.84 33.05
C THR A 249 -19.69 4.44 33.80
N PRO A 250 -19.78 4.65 35.12
CA PRO A 250 -21.02 4.42 35.85
C PRO A 250 -22.15 5.28 35.25
N PRO A 251 -23.39 4.79 35.20
CA PRO A 251 -24.52 5.61 34.78
C PRO A 251 -24.65 6.81 35.73
N LEU A 252 -24.86 7.99 35.17
CA LEU A 252 -25.18 9.18 35.93
C LEU A 252 -26.48 8.94 36.71
N ARG A 253 -26.44 9.26 38.00
CA ARG A 253 -27.57 9.22 38.92
C ARG A 253 -28.69 10.09 38.35
N GLU A 254 -29.89 9.52 38.20
CA GLU A 254 -31.06 10.27 37.76
C GLU A 254 -31.30 11.45 38.69
N GLU A 255 -31.37 12.65 38.11
CA GLU A 255 -31.82 13.83 38.84
C GLU A 255 -33.30 13.67 39.16
N SER A 256 -33.63 13.79 40.45
CA SER A 256 -35.00 13.74 40.94
C SER A 256 -35.80 14.87 40.31
N LYS A 257 -36.76 14.50 39.47
CA LYS A 257 -37.72 15.41 38.87
C LYS A 257 -38.66 15.92 39.95
N ASP A 258 -38.53 17.20 40.33
CA ASP A 258 -39.41 17.84 41.30
C ASP A 258 -40.89 17.76 40.83
N PRO A 259 -41.85 17.49 41.74
CA PRO A 259 -43.26 17.41 41.38
C PRO A 259 -43.85 18.80 41.08
N GLU A 260 -44.65 18.88 40.02
CA GLU A 260 -45.38 20.10 39.64
C GLU A 260 -46.38 20.52 40.72
N PRO A 261 -46.54 21.84 40.99
CA PRO A 261 -47.55 22.33 41.92
C PRO A 261 -48.96 22.20 41.31
N THR A 262 -49.87 21.60 42.07
CA THR A 262 -51.30 21.54 41.74
C THR A 262 -51.94 22.94 41.70
N PRO A 263 -52.80 23.25 40.70
CA PRO A 263 -53.56 24.49 40.69
C PRO A 263 -54.67 24.48 41.76
N GLU A 264 -54.83 25.60 42.46
CA GLU A 264 -55.93 25.84 43.41
C GLU A 264 -57.27 26.05 42.68
N PRO A 265 -58.41 25.68 43.29
CA PRO A 265 -59.74 25.88 42.69
C PRO A 265 -60.22 27.34 42.81
N GLU A 266 -60.89 27.81 41.76
CA GLU A 266 -61.56 29.13 41.75
C GLU A 266 -62.75 29.18 42.73
N PRO A 267 -62.96 30.29 43.46
CA PRO A 267 -64.16 30.49 44.27
C PRO A 267 -65.36 30.98 43.42
N GLU A 268 -66.54 30.44 43.69
CA GLU A 268 -67.81 30.77 43.02
C GLU A 268 -68.28 32.21 43.27
N GLU A 269 -68.98 32.79 42.28
CA GLU A 269 -69.62 34.11 42.38
C GLU A 269 -70.87 34.10 43.29
N GLN A 270 -70.96 35.07 44.22
CA GLN A 270 -72.23 35.64 44.76
C GLN A 270 -72.05 37.13 45.08
#